data_AF-A0A957TRI3-F1
#
_entry.id   AF-A0A957TRI3-F1
#
_cell.length_a   1.000
_cell.length_b   1.000
_cell.length_c   1.000
_cell.angle_alpha   90.00
_cell.angle_beta   90.00
_cell.angle_gamma   90.00
#
_symmetry.space_group_name_H-M   'P 1'
#
loop_
_entity.id
_entity.type
_entity.pdbx_description
1 polymer ?
#
loop_
_entity_poly.entity_id
_entity_poly.type
_entity_poly.pdbx_seq_one_letter_code
_entity_poly.pdbx_strand_id
1 'polypeptide(L)'
;YDAYCERMGLVPLKRYDEIRPNEEAIQYAALQVIRDTWLGKGSGLVTHNEQVRERRRKCEAKVRHALTQNEPALLGRFERLLDWLDFWAPALNDRGWGIVPYNQLERLWMTLCRKLQAVGLIDTPADIGYFKTEDLAYIAQTGDIEEGRGIWQNRRLEYERQERLQPPAYLGKATANPQESDKATSGEMRPIAVERTKRVIQGRGHSPGQVKGSAHKIETLSESDTATDQHILILTKPIQPTSQYSALLLSLILRVQGIIVVQAGQTYTHHIAQIARECGVPVLEIAPDDLDHIPEHAELLVDGSAGTVTIHNHA
;
A
#
# COMPACT_ATOMS: atom_id res chain seq x y z
N TYR A 1 9.34 -23.17 1.26
CA TYR A 1 8.28 -22.36 0.64
C TYR A 1 6.96 -22.54 1.37
N ASP A 2 6.39 -23.75 1.40
CA ASP A 2 5.10 -24.00 2.05
C ASP A 2 5.01 -23.56 3.52
N ALA A 3 6.00 -23.89 4.34
CA ALA A 3 6.04 -23.45 5.74
C ALA A 3 6.12 -21.92 5.88
N TYR A 4 6.74 -21.23 4.92
CA TYR A 4 6.74 -19.76 4.86
C TYR A 4 5.34 -19.25 4.49
N CYS A 5 4.70 -19.82 3.46
CA CYS A 5 3.34 -19.47 3.09
C CYS A 5 2.38 -19.66 4.27
N GLU A 6 2.44 -20.79 4.96
CA GLU A 6 1.61 -21.08 6.14
C GLU A 6 1.82 -20.07 7.28
N ARG A 7 3.08 -19.71 7.57
CA ARG A 7 3.42 -18.71 8.59
C ARG A 7 2.94 -17.31 8.22
N MET A 8 2.95 -16.99 6.94
CA MET A 8 2.63 -15.67 6.39
C MET A 8 1.17 -15.54 5.96
N GLY A 9 0.36 -16.58 6.13
CA GLY A 9 -1.03 -16.61 5.66
C GLY A 9 -1.17 -16.60 4.13
N LEU A 10 -0.13 -16.99 3.39
CA LEU A 10 -0.19 -17.13 1.94
C LEU A 10 -0.62 -18.56 1.57
N VAL A 11 -1.19 -18.71 0.37
CA VAL A 11 -1.57 -19.99 -0.22
C VAL A 11 -0.38 -20.55 -1.01
N PRO A 12 0.17 -21.72 -0.63
CA PRO A 12 1.26 -22.33 -1.36
C PRO A 12 0.76 -22.90 -2.70
N LEU A 13 1.68 -23.00 -3.66
CA LEU A 13 1.48 -23.52 -5.03
C LEU A 13 0.68 -24.83 -5.12
N LYS A 14 0.93 -25.75 -4.18
CA LYS A 14 0.25 -27.04 -4.08
C LYS A 14 -1.26 -26.96 -3.77
N ARG A 15 -1.75 -25.76 -3.43
CA ARG A 15 -3.17 -25.44 -3.13
C ARG A 15 -3.69 -24.36 -4.10
N TYR A 16 -3.26 -24.40 -5.36
CA TYR A 16 -3.61 -23.39 -6.37
C TYR A 16 -5.12 -23.23 -6.57
N ASP A 17 -5.89 -24.30 -6.40
CA ASP A 17 -7.36 -24.31 -6.46
C ASP A 17 -8.04 -23.50 -5.33
N GLU A 18 -7.29 -23.15 -4.27
CA GLU A 18 -7.76 -22.29 -3.18
C GLU A 18 -7.52 -20.79 -3.47
N ILE A 19 -6.77 -20.46 -4.54
CA ILE A 19 -6.42 -19.07 -4.88
C ILE A 19 -7.54 -18.41 -5.67
N ARG A 20 -7.95 -17.21 -5.25
CA ARG A 20 -8.87 -16.40 -6.06
C ARG A 20 -8.18 -15.94 -7.34
N PRO A 21 -8.84 -15.96 -8.52
CA PRO A 21 -8.22 -15.59 -9.79
C PRO A 21 -7.51 -14.23 -9.78
N ASN A 22 -8.00 -13.29 -8.99
CA ASN A 22 -7.53 -11.91 -8.91
C ASN A 22 -6.37 -11.74 -7.91
N GLU A 23 -6.05 -12.77 -7.12
CA GLU A 23 -5.09 -12.71 -6.01
C GLU A 23 -3.84 -13.55 -6.27
N GLU A 24 -3.74 -14.20 -7.43
CA GLU A 24 -2.60 -15.05 -7.80
C GLU A 24 -1.26 -14.36 -7.59
N ALA A 25 -1.09 -13.13 -8.10
CA ALA A 25 0.15 -12.37 -7.96
C ALA A 25 0.57 -12.14 -6.50
N ILE A 26 -0.39 -12.03 -5.59
CA ILE A 26 -0.15 -11.89 -4.15
C ILE A 26 0.38 -13.19 -3.58
N GLN A 27 -0.27 -14.31 -3.93
CA GLN A 27 0.12 -15.64 -3.43
C GLN A 27 1.49 -16.08 -4.00
N TYR A 28 1.85 -15.58 -5.18
CA TYR A 28 3.13 -15.80 -5.82
C TYR A 28 4.23 -14.79 -5.45
N ALA A 29 3.89 -13.73 -4.71
CA ALA A 29 4.82 -12.67 -4.35
C ALA A 29 6.07 -13.19 -3.61
N ALA A 30 5.90 -14.20 -2.76
CA ALA A 30 7.00 -14.83 -2.05
C ALA A 30 8.02 -15.47 -3.00
N LEU A 31 7.58 -16.06 -4.12
CA LEU A 31 8.50 -16.59 -5.14
C LEU A 31 9.25 -15.47 -5.85
N GLN A 32 8.61 -14.33 -6.10
CA GLN A 32 9.29 -13.18 -6.69
C GLN A 32 10.40 -12.66 -5.75
N VAL A 33 10.12 -12.51 -4.44
CA VAL A 33 11.14 -12.12 -3.46
C VAL A 33 12.30 -13.12 -3.45
N ILE A 34 12.00 -14.42 -3.41
CA ILE A 34 13.02 -15.48 -3.41
C ILE A 34 13.86 -15.43 -4.68
N ARG A 35 13.22 -15.34 -5.86
CA ARG A 35 13.89 -15.23 -7.16
C ARG A 35 14.80 -14.02 -7.18
N ASP A 36 14.28 -12.85 -6.83
CA ASP A 36 15.02 -11.59 -6.90
C ASP A 36 16.21 -11.61 -5.93
N THR A 37 16.02 -12.10 -4.70
CA THR A 37 17.10 -12.30 -3.73
C THR A 37 18.17 -13.25 -4.29
N TRP A 38 17.78 -14.35 -4.93
CA TRP A 38 18.73 -15.31 -5.53
C TRP A 38 19.48 -14.71 -6.72
N LEU A 39 18.83 -13.85 -7.51
CA LEU A 39 19.46 -13.08 -8.59
C LEU A 39 20.32 -11.92 -8.08
N GLY A 40 20.49 -11.77 -6.76
CA GLY A 40 21.30 -10.72 -6.15
C GLY A 40 20.65 -9.33 -6.17
N LYS A 41 19.36 -9.23 -6.50
CA LYS A 41 18.60 -7.98 -6.35
C LYS A 41 18.49 -7.67 -4.87
N GLY A 42 18.88 -6.46 -4.47
CA GLY A 42 18.95 -6.07 -3.06
C GLY A 42 20.21 -6.56 -2.31
N SER A 43 21.28 -6.98 -2.99
CA SER A 43 22.55 -7.35 -2.35
C SER A 43 23.16 -6.24 -1.48
N GLY A 44 22.87 -4.96 -1.78
CA GLY A 44 23.30 -3.80 -0.98
C GLY A 44 22.44 -3.48 0.24
N LEU A 45 21.31 -4.17 0.45
CA LEU A 45 20.35 -3.86 1.52
C LEU A 45 20.95 -3.98 2.92
N VAL A 46 21.79 -5.00 3.15
CA VAL A 46 22.41 -5.22 4.46
C VAL A 46 23.29 -4.03 4.80
N THR A 47 24.16 -3.64 3.87
CA THR A 47 25.04 -2.48 4.02
C THR A 47 24.26 -1.19 4.17
N HIS A 48 23.21 -0.97 3.38
CA HIS A 48 22.36 0.22 3.51
C HIS A 48 21.67 0.26 4.88
N ASN A 49 21.12 -0.85 5.35
CA ASN A 49 20.49 -0.94 6.67
C ASN A 49 21.49 -0.69 7.81
N GLU A 50 22.72 -1.18 7.70
CA GLU A 50 23.80 -0.87 8.64
C GLU A 50 24.11 0.64 8.65
N GLN A 51 24.21 1.26 7.48
CA GLN A 51 24.43 2.71 7.37
C GLN A 51 23.28 3.53 7.96
N VAL A 52 22.03 3.13 7.71
CA VAL A 52 20.84 3.77 8.27
C VAL A 52 20.81 3.63 9.80
N ARG A 53 21.11 2.45 10.34
CA ARG A 53 21.20 2.21 11.79
C ARG A 53 22.30 3.07 12.43
N GLU A 54 23.45 3.17 11.77
CA GLU A 54 24.55 3.99 12.27
C GLU A 54 24.22 5.48 12.22
N ARG A 55 23.59 5.95 11.15
CA ARG A 55 23.08 7.32 11.05
C ARG A 55 22.08 7.63 12.17
N ARG A 56 21.17 6.69 12.44
CA ARG A 56 20.19 6.80 13.54
C ARG A 56 20.89 6.96 14.88
N ARG A 57 21.85 6.08 15.23
CA ARG A 57 22.64 6.17 16.47
C ARG A 57 23.35 7.51 16.59
N LYS A 58 23.97 8.00 15.51
CA LYS A 58 24.63 9.32 15.47
C LYS A 58 23.65 10.46 15.71
N CYS A 59 22.45 10.42 15.12
CA CYS A 59 21.42 11.42 15.36
C CYS A 59 20.95 11.42 16.80
N GLU A 60 20.68 10.24 17.37
CA GLU A 60 20.28 10.13 18.78
C GLU A 60 21.38 10.65 19.72
N ALA A 61 22.64 10.30 19.48
CA ALA A 61 23.77 10.78 20.27
C ALA A 61 23.91 12.32 20.21
N LYS A 62 23.68 12.92 19.04
CA LYS A 62 23.67 14.39 18.88
C LYS A 62 22.56 15.05 19.71
N VAL A 63 21.36 14.49 19.68
CA VAL A 63 20.23 15.01 20.47
C VAL A 63 20.51 14.86 21.96
N ARG A 64 20.98 13.68 22.41
CA ARG A 64 21.40 13.45 23.80
C ARG A 64 22.44 14.46 24.27
N HIS A 65 23.47 14.70 23.45
CA HIS A 65 24.51 15.67 23.75
C HIS A 65 23.93 17.09 23.88
N ALA A 66 23.12 17.52 22.92
CA ALA A 66 22.48 18.84 22.95
C ALA A 66 21.57 19.04 24.16
N LEU A 67 20.77 18.02 24.51
CA LEU A 67 19.90 18.06 25.69
C LEU A 67 20.71 18.09 26.99
N THR A 68 21.78 17.30 27.09
CA THR A 68 22.63 17.30 28.28
C THR A 68 23.27 18.67 28.54
N GLN A 69 23.68 19.37 27.48
CA GLN A 69 24.34 20.68 27.60
C GLN A 69 23.35 21.82 27.87
N ASN A 70 22.21 21.83 27.17
CA ASN A 70 21.33 23.00 27.14
C ASN A 70 20.05 22.82 27.97
N GLU A 71 19.48 21.62 28.02
CA GLU A 71 18.17 21.34 28.60
C GLU A 71 18.11 19.97 29.31
N PRO A 72 18.92 19.73 30.36
CA PRO A 72 19.08 18.40 30.96
C PRO A 72 17.78 17.84 31.55
N ALA A 73 16.84 18.71 31.95
CA ALA A 73 15.52 18.32 32.43
C ALA A 73 14.69 17.56 31.37
N LEU A 74 14.95 17.80 30.08
CA LEU A 74 14.23 17.12 28.99
C LEU A 74 14.82 15.76 28.61
N LEU A 75 16.06 15.46 29.04
CA LEU A 75 16.75 14.21 28.66
C LEU A 75 15.94 12.97 29.07
N GLY A 76 15.40 12.95 30.29
CA GLY A 76 14.58 11.83 30.76
C GLY A 76 13.28 11.65 29.97
N ARG A 77 12.69 12.73 29.44
CA ARG A 77 11.52 12.65 28.55
C ARG A 77 11.92 12.11 27.18
N PHE A 78 13.05 12.57 26.63
CA PHE A 78 13.57 12.09 25.36
C PHE A 78 13.82 10.59 25.37
N GLU A 79 14.53 10.06 26.39
CA GLU A 79 14.80 8.62 26.46
C GLU A 79 13.53 7.78 26.57
N ARG A 80 12.52 8.24 27.34
CA ARG A 80 11.23 7.54 27.41
C ARG A 80 10.50 7.51 26.07
N LEU A 81 10.51 8.63 25.33
CA LEU A 81 9.90 8.69 24.02
C LEU A 81 10.63 7.81 23.01
N LEU A 82 11.96 7.76 23.07
CA LEU A 82 12.76 6.91 22.20
C LEU A 82 12.51 5.42 22.48
N ASP A 83 12.47 5.02 23.75
CA ASP A 83 12.13 3.66 24.18
C ASP A 83 10.73 3.25 23.71
N TRP A 84 9.74 4.15 23.87
CA TRP A 84 8.40 3.94 23.35
C TRP A 84 8.37 3.77 21.83
N LEU A 85 9.12 4.59 21.09
CA LEU A 85 9.20 4.48 19.63
C LEU A 85 9.82 3.15 19.20
N ASP A 86 10.87 2.70 19.90
CA ASP A 86 11.54 1.42 19.61
C ASP A 86 10.65 0.21 19.85
N PHE A 87 9.78 0.27 20.86
CA PHE A 87 8.80 -0.79 21.10
C PHE A 87 7.60 -0.71 20.15
N TRP A 88 6.97 0.46 20.03
CA TRP A 88 5.68 0.59 19.34
C TRP A 88 5.80 0.63 17.82
N ALA A 89 6.90 1.15 17.24
CA ALA A 89 7.01 1.20 15.78
C ALA A 89 7.00 -0.20 15.14
N PRO A 90 7.77 -1.21 15.64
CA PRO A 90 7.62 -2.59 15.20
C PRO A 90 6.22 -3.17 15.48
N ALA A 91 5.69 -2.96 16.69
CA ALA A 91 4.37 -3.49 17.06
C ALA A 91 3.22 -2.96 16.17
N LEU A 92 3.33 -1.71 15.70
CA LEU A 92 2.38 -1.10 14.76
C LEU A 92 2.47 -1.70 13.34
N ASN A 93 3.62 -2.23 12.94
CA ASN A 93 3.71 -3.03 11.72
C ASN A 93 3.08 -4.41 11.95
N ASP A 94 3.26 -4.98 13.14
CA ASP A 94 2.78 -6.32 13.46
C ASP A 94 1.25 -6.43 13.54
N ARG A 95 0.53 -5.33 13.75
CA ARG A 95 -0.95 -5.33 13.69
C ARG A 95 -1.50 -5.82 12.34
N GLY A 96 -0.71 -5.67 11.26
CA GLY A 96 -1.06 -6.18 9.93
C GLY A 96 -1.13 -7.71 9.86
N TRP A 97 -0.49 -8.43 10.79
CA TRP A 97 -0.54 -9.89 10.86
C TRP A 97 -1.89 -10.44 11.34
N GLY A 98 -2.81 -9.58 11.82
CA GLY A 98 -4.20 -9.97 12.08
C GLY A 98 -4.92 -10.52 10.83
N ILE A 99 -4.41 -10.24 9.63
CA ILE A 99 -4.92 -10.82 8.38
C ILE A 99 -4.52 -12.29 8.18
N VAL A 100 -3.46 -12.77 8.82
CA VAL A 100 -2.98 -14.14 8.62
C VAL A 100 -4.03 -15.17 9.07
N PRO A 101 -4.67 -15.02 10.26
CA PRO A 101 -5.83 -15.83 10.62
C PRO A 101 -6.97 -15.72 9.60
N TYR A 102 -7.23 -14.54 9.02
CA TYR A 102 -8.28 -14.34 8.03
C TYR A 102 -8.07 -15.21 6.79
N ASN A 103 -6.84 -15.26 6.26
CA ASN A 103 -6.50 -16.08 5.09
C ASN A 103 -6.61 -17.58 5.39
N GLN A 104 -6.31 -17.99 6.63
CA GLN A 104 -6.49 -19.40 7.03
C GLN A 104 -7.98 -19.78 7.13
N LEU A 105 -8.85 -18.81 7.41
CA LEU A 105 -10.30 -18.99 7.40
C LEU A 105 -10.91 -18.89 6.01
N GLU A 106 -10.15 -18.44 5.01
CA GLU A 106 -10.65 -18.25 3.65
C GLU A 106 -11.20 -19.54 3.04
N ARG A 107 -10.55 -20.68 3.30
CA ARG A 107 -11.06 -21.97 2.82
C ARG A 107 -12.41 -22.33 3.43
N LEU A 108 -12.58 -22.04 4.72
CA LEU A 108 -13.86 -22.24 5.41
C LEU A 108 -14.93 -21.30 4.83
N TRP A 109 -14.56 -20.04 4.62
CA TRP A 109 -15.41 -19.02 4.00
C TRP A 109 -15.87 -19.39 2.59
N MET A 110 -14.94 -19.78 1.71
CA MET A 110 -15.25 -20.19 0.34
C MET A 110 -16.10 -21.46 0.31
N THR A 111 -15.87 -22.39 1.24
CA THR A 111 -16.70 -23.60 1.36
C THR A 111 -18.11 -23.27 1.83
N LEU A 112 -18.26 -22.34 2.77
CA LEU A 112 -19.56 -21.81 3.19
C LEU A 112 -20.27 -21.17 1.99
N CYS A 113 -19.61 -20.24 1.29
CA CYS A 113 -20.19 -19.55 0.14
C CYS A 113 -20.66 -20.52 -0.96
N ARG A 114 -19.85 -21.52 -1.31
CA ARG A 114 -20.26 -22.55 -2.29
C ARG A 114 -21.49 -23.34 -1.84
N LYS A 115 -21.61 -23.65 -0.55
CA LYS A 115 -22.81 -24.31 0.01
C LYS A 115 -24.03 -23.40 -0.04
N LEU A 116 -23.87 -22.12 0.30
CA LEU A 116 -24.96 -21.13 0.21
C LEU A 116 -25.43 -20.91 -1.24
N GLN A 117 -24.50 -20.95 -2.19
CA GLN A 117 -24.83 -20.92 -3.62
C GLN A 117 -25.59 -22.18 -4.05
N ALA A 118 -25.16 -23.36 -3.60
CA ALA A 118 -25.81 -24.63 -3.95
C ALA A 118 -27.25 -24.74 -3.42
N VAL A 119 -27.56 -24.12 -2.28
CA VAL A 119 -28.93 -24.03 -1.75
C VAL A 119 -29.72 -22.84 -2.35
N GLY A 120 -29.10 -22.08 -3.25
CA GLY A 120 -29.73 -20.98 -3.97
C GLY A 120 -29.87 -19.68 -3.17
N LEU A 121 -29.20 -19.53 -2.01
CA LEU A 121 -29.25 -18.29 -1.22
C LEU A 121 -28.48 -17.14 -1.88
N ILE A 122 -27.38 -17.43 -2.58
CA ILE A 122 -26.55 -16.44 -3.26
C ILE A 122 -26.20 -16.90 -4.68
N ASP A 123 -25.91 -15.97 -5.59
CA ASP A 123 -25.57 -16.30 -6.97
C ASP A 123 -24.06 -16.49 -7.14
N THR A 124 -23.27 -15.73 -6.39
CA THR A 124 -21.80 -15.74 -6.39
C THR A 124 -21.26 -15.68 -4.96
N PRO A 125 -20.02 -16.14 -4.68
CA PRO A 125 -19.42 -16.01 -3.36
C PRO A 125 -19.31 -14.57 -2.83
N ALA A 126 -19.28 -13.55 -3.71
CA ALA A 126 -19.20 -12.15 -3.30
C ALA A 126 -20.52 -11.63 -2.70
N ASP A 127 -21.65 -12.23 -3.07
CA ASP A 127 -22.99 -11.83 -2.62
C ASP A 127 -23.21 -11.97 -1.11
N ILE A 128 -22.39 -12.78 -0.43
CA ILE A 128 -22.40 -12.89 1.02
C ILE A 128 -22.20 -11.53 1.71
N GLY A 129 -21.51 -10.59 1.03
CA GLY A 129 -21.28 -9.23 1.52
C GLY A 129 -22.54 -8.37 1.64
N TYR A 130 -23.67 -8.80 1.06
CA TYR A 130 -24.97 -8.12 1.23
C TYR A 130 -25.69 -8.51 2.53
N PHE A 131 -25.20 -9.51 3.26
CA PHE A 131 -25.81 -9.94 4.51
C PHE A 131 -25.08 -9.36 5.72
N LYS A 132 -25.82 -9.00 6.75
CA LYS A 132 -25.28 -8.78 8.08
C LYS A 132 -25.21 -10.13 8.81
N THR A 133 -24.44 -10.16 9.88
CA THR A 133 -24.30 -11.35 10.73
C THR A 133 -25.65 -11.82 11.27
N GLU A 134 -26.56 -10.88 11.59
CA GLU A 134 -27.88 -11.21 12.12
C GLU A 134 -28.78 -11.90 11.08
N ASP A 135 -28.70 -11.51 9.81
CA ASP A 135 -29.50 -12.14 8.75
C ASP A 135 -29.04 -13.58 8.54
N LEU A 136 -27.72 -13.80 8.49
CA LEU A 136 -27.16 -15.15 8.35
C LEU A 136 -27.50 -16.03 9.55
N ALA A 137 -27.48 -15.47 10.77
CA ALA A 137 -27.90 -16.18 11.96
C ALA A 137 -29.39 -16.56 11.91
N TYR A 138 -30.26 -15.65 11.46
CA TYR A 138 -31.68 -15.91 11.28
C TYR A 138 -31.91 -17.03 10.27
N ILE A 139 -31.35 -16.91 9.06
CA ILE A 139 -31.49 -17.92 7.98
C ILE A 139 -30.96 -19.28 8.43
N ALA A 140 -29.85 -19.31 9.18
CA ALA A 140 -29.30 -20.57 9.71
C ALA A 140 -30.20 -21.22 10.76
N GLN A 141 -30.94 -20.43 11.56
CA GLN A 141 -31.85 -20.93 12.59
C GLN A 141 -33.20 -21.37 12.01
N THR A 142 -33.74 -20.64 11.04
CA THR A 142 -35.07 -20.89 10.48
C THR A 142 -35.04 -21.80 9.27
N GLY A 143 -33.92 -21.84 8.54
CA GLY A 143 -33.82 -22.49 7.23
C GLY A 143 -34.58 -21.75 6.12
N ASP A 144 -35.02 -20.51 6.38
CA ASP A 144 -35.82 -19.73 5.43
C ASP A 144 -34.95 -19.08 4.35
N ILE A 145 -34.75 -19.83 3.27
CA ILE A 145 -33.96 -19.39 2.11
C ILE A 145 -34.70 -18.31 1.31
N GLU A 146 -36.03 -18.33 1.27
CA GLU A 146 -36.83 -17.38 0.49
C GLU A 146 -36.71 -15.97 1.08
N GLU A 147 -36.86 -15.85 2.40
CA GLU A 147 -36.63 -14.58 3.11
C GLU A 147 -35.19 -14.10 2.92
N GLY A 148 -34.22 -15.01 3.01
CA GLY A 148 -32.81 -14.70 2.73
C GLY A 148 -32.59 -14.13 1.32
N ARG A 149 -33.30 -14.64 0.32
CA ARG A 149 -33.26 -14.08 -1.05
C ARG A 149 -33.91 -12.72 -1.15
N GLY A 150 -35.01 -12.48 -0.45
CA GLY A 150 -35.62 -11.16 -0.35
C GLY A 150 -34.63 -10.12 0.21
N ILE A 151 -33.91 -10.48 1.28
CA ILE A 151 -32.88 -9.63 1.89
C ILE A 151 -31.75 -9.31 0.89
N TRP A 152 -31.22 -10.35 0.21
CA TRP A 152 -30.15 -10.18 -0.78
C TRP A 152 -30.57 -9.25 -1.92
N GLN A 153 -31.74 -9.48 -2.53
CA GLN A 153 -32.24 -8.65 -3.64
C GLN A 153 -32.36 -7.18 -3.23
N ASN A 154 -32.99 -6.92 -2.08
CA ASN A 154 -33.20 -5.56 -1.59
C ASN A 154 -31.89 -4.81 -1.35
N ARG A 155 -30.89 -5.47 -0.76
CA ARG A 155 -29.59 -4.83 -0.45
C ARG A 155 -28.68 -4.70 -1.64
N ARG A 156 -28.76 -5.63 -2.59
CA ARG A 156 -28.04 -5.49 -3.86
C ARG A 156 -28.52 -4.25 -4.62
N LEU A 157 -29.84 -4.06 -4.73
CA LEU A 157 -30.43 -2.88 -5.37
C LEU A 157 -30.05 -1.58 -4.65
N GLU A 158 -30.05 -1.57 -3.31
CA GLU A 158 -29.63 -0.40 -2.55
C GLU A 158 -28.13 -0.11 -2.74
N TYR A 159 -27.28 -1.13 -2.76
CA TYR A 159 -25.85 -0.97 -3.02
C TYR A 159 -25.58 -0.42 -4.42
N GLU A 160 -26.19 -1.00 -5.46
CA GLU A 160 -26.10 -0.52 -6.86
C GLU A 160 -26.61 0.94 -6.99
N ARG A 161 -27.58 1.35 -6.18
CA ARG A 161 -28.04 2.74 -6.11
C ARG A 161 -27.00 3.64 -5.46
N GLN A 162 -26.43 3.22 -4.33
CA GLN A 162 -25.44 3.99 -3.57
C GLN A 162 -24.11 4.13 -4.29
N GLU A 163 -23.67 3.11 -5.04
CA GLU A 163 -22.43 3.12 -5.82
C GLU A 163 -22.41 4.25 -6.88
N ARG A 164 -23.58 4.68 -7.34
CA ARG A 164 -23.73 5.81 -8.26
C ARG A 164 -23.62 7.18 -7.60
N LEU A 165 -23.55 7.23 -6.27
CA LEU A 165 -23.45 8.47 -5.51
C LEU A 165 -21.98 8.75 -5.15
N GLN A 166 -21.60 10.02 -5.20
CA GLN A 166 -20.32 10.47 -4.66
C GLN A 166 -20.50 10.79 -3.17
N PRO A 167 -19.74 10.15 -2.26
CA PRO A 167 -19.84 10.46 -0.84
C PRO A 167 -19.38 11.90 -0.57
N PRO A 168 -20.05 12.64 0.32
CA PRO A 168 -19.60 13.97 0.71
C PRO A 168 -18.30 13.89 1.51
N ALA A 169 -17.47 14.95 1.45
CA ALA A 169 -16.21 15.02 2.20
C ALA A 169 -16.40 14.92 3.73
N TYR A 170 -17.59 15.26 4.23
CA TYR A 170 -17.99 15.09 5.62
C TYR A 170 -19.45 14.69 5.72
N LEU A 171 -19.78 13.89 6.74
CA LEU A 171 -21.16 13.59 7.15
C LEU A 171 -21.48 14.41 8.40
N GLY A 172 -22.50 15.28 8.33
CA GLY A 172 -22.92 16.13 9.46
C GLY A 172 -22.51 17.60 9.33
N LYS A 173 -22.21 18.26 10.45
CA LYS A 173 -21.87 19.69 10.48
C LYS A 173 -20.48 19.92 9.89
N ALA A 174 -20.38 20.78 8.87
CA ALA A 174 -19.10 21.19 8.30
C ALA A 174 -18.17 21.73 9.40
N THR A 175 -16.88 21.41 9.32
CA THR A 175 -15.86 22.12 10.09
C THR A 175 -15.95 23.61 9.71
N ALA A 176 -15.87 24.50 10.71
CA ALA A 176 -16.07 25.94 10.50
C ALA A 176 -15.10 26.55 9.47
N ASN A 177 -14.01 25.85 9.16
CA ASN A 177 -13.07 26.14 8.09
C ASN A 177 -12.95 24.94 7.13
N PRO A 178 -13.68 24.94 5.99
CA PRO A 178 -13.51 23.94 4.94
C PRO A 178 -12.10 23.93 4.36
N GLN A 179 -11.40 25.07 4.40
CA GLN A 179 -10.02 25.18 3.91
C GLN A 179 -8.97 24.55 4.83
N GLU A 180 -9.27 24.19 6.08
CA GLU A 180 -8.28 23.57 6.98
C GLU A 180 -8.30 22.03 6.94
N SER A 181 -9.45 21.41 6.62
CA SER A 181 -9.54 19.95 6.48
C SER A 181 -8.82 19.44 5.24
N ASP A 182 -8.84 20.19 4.14
CA ASP A 182 -8.07 19.84 2.93
C ASP A 182 -6.58 20.08 3.14
N LYS A 183 -6.19 21.10 3.92
CA LYS A 183 -4.77 21.40 4.22
C LYS A 183 -4.09 20.41 5.16
N ALA A 184 -4.86 19.70 5.99
CA ALA A 184 -4.30 18.73 6.92
C ALA A 184 -3.82 17.43 6.25
N THR A 185 -4.30 17.14 5.03
CA THR A 185 -3.86 15.97 4.23
C THR A 185 -3.28 16.33 2.86
N SER A 186 -3.62 17.48 2.29
CA SER A 186 -2.96 18.03 1.10
C SER A 186 -2.11 19.22 1.50
N GLY A 187 -0.79 19.08 1.42
CA GLY A 187 0.07 20.26 1.43
C GLY A 187 -0.30 21.10 0.21
N GLU A 188 -0.79 22.32 0.43
CA GLU A 188 -1.12 23.25 -0.65
C GLU A 188 0.09 23.48 -1.56
N MET A 189 0.10 22.80 -2.70
CA MET A 189 0.91 23.21 -3.84
C MET A 189 0.12 24.27 -4.61
N ARG A 190 0.71 25.47 -4.73
CA ARG A 190 0.17 26.56 -5.53
C ARG A 190 0.02 26.11 -6.99
N PRO A 191 -1.11 26.39 -7.66
CA PRO A 191 -1.17 26.25 -9.11
C PRO A 191 -0.26 27.31 -9.73
N ILE A 192 0.84 26.89 -10.35
CA ILE A 192 1.73 27.78 -11.09
C ILE A 192 1.64 27.45 -12.58
N ALA A 193 1.42 28.53 -13.34
CA ALA A 193 1.42 28.72 -14.78
C ALA A 193 1.74 27.48 -15.64
N VAL A 194 0.77 27.17 -16.50
CA VAL A 194 0.81 26.14 -17.53
C VAL A 194 1.78 26.56 -18.63
N GLU A 195 3.02 26.10 -18.57
CA GLU A 195 3.86 25.92 -19.76
C GLU A 195 3.74 24.47 -20.22
N ARG A 196 3.37 24.28 -21.50
CA ARG A 196 3.12 22.98 -22.15
C ARG A 196 4.38 22.12 -22.38
N THR A 197 5.45 22.38 -21.63
CA THR A 197 6.76 21.72 -21.70
C THR A 197 7.36 21.56 -20.30
N LYS A 198 6.60 21.07 -19.33
CA LYS A 198 7.18 20.72 -18.02
C LYS A 198 8.10 19.52 -18.18
N ARG A 199 9.40 19.79 -18.36
CA ARG A 199 10.47 18.80 -18.15
C ARG A 199 10.60 18.38 -16.69
N VAL A 200 9.96 19.11 -15.76
CA VAL A 200 10.01 18.82 -14.32
C VAL A 200 8.59 18.82 -13.78
N ILE A 201 8.19 17.68 -13.22
CA ILE A 201 6.96 17.50 -12.46
C ILE A 201 7.31 17.66 -10.98
N GLN A 202 6.51 18.44 -10.26
CA GLN A 202 6.64 18.62 -8.82
C GLN A 202 5.62 17.71 -8.14
N GLY A 203 6.07 17.05 -7.08
CA GLY A 203 5.25 16.20 -6.22
C GLY A 203 5.70 16.30 -4.77
N ARG A 204 5.36 15.27 -4.00
CA ARG A 204 5.72 15.12 -2.59
C ARG A 204 6.70 13.96 -2.42
N GLY A 205 7.91 14.27 -1.96
CA GLY A 205 8.90 13.26 -1.59
C GLY A 205 8.49 12.49 -0.33
N HIS A 206 8.56 11.17 -0.38
CA HIS A 206 8.24 10.28 0.75
C HIS A 206 9.44 9.42 1.17
N SER A 207 10.31 9.01 0.24
CA SER A 207 11.58 8.35 0.54
C SER A 207 12.71 9.10 -0.16
N PRO A 208 13.77 9.52 0.55
CA PRO A 208 14.84 10.30 -0.03
C PRO A 208 15.73 9.45 -0.94
N GLY A 209 16.41 10.11 -1.86
CA GLY A 209 17.31 9.49 -2.83
C GLY A 209 17.17 10.15 -4.19
N GLN A 210 18.19 10.01 -5.03
CA GLN A 210 18.15 10.49 -6.41
C GLN A 210 18.60 9.37 -7.33
N VAL A 211 17.77 9.05 -8.31
CA VAL A 211 17.97 7.89 -9.20
C VAL A 211 17.55 8.24 -10.63
N LYS A 212 18.11 7.51 -11.58
CA LYS A 212 17.68 7.54 -12.98
C LYS A 212 17.11 6.20 -13.38
N GLY A 213 16.14 6.22 -14.27
CA GLY A 213 15.58 5.00 -14.86
C GLY A 213 14.53 5.31 -15.92
N SER A 214 14.12 4.27 -16.64
CA SER A 214 13.06 4.34 -17.64
C SER A 214 11.69 4.26 -16.95
N ALA A 215 10.75 5.12 -17.32
CA ALA A 215 9.38 5.09 -16.83
C ALA A 215 8.75 3.73 -17.13
N HIS A 216 8.11 3.12 -16.13
CA HIS A 216 7.34 1.88 -16.30
C HIS A 216 6.01 1.98 -15.55
N LYS A 217 4.90 2.12 -16.27
CA LYS A 217 3.57 2.25 -15.67
C LYS A 217 2.95 0.87 -15.41
N ILE A 218 2.35 0.70 -14.24
CA ILE A 218 1.46 -0.42 -13.93
C ILE A 218 0.17 0.08 -13.30
N GLU A 219 -0.96 -0.53 -13.65
CA GLU A 219 -2.25 -0.21 -13.04
C GLU A 219 -2.52 -1.08 -11.81
N THR A 220 -2.02 -2.31 -11.84
CA THR A 220 -2.28 -3.33 -10.83
C THR A 220 -0.99 -4.05 -10.45
N LEU A 221 -0.97 -4.61 -9.24
CA LEU A 221 0.19 -5.36 -8.77
C LEU A 221 0.38 -6.72 -9.47
N SER A 222 -0.61 -7.22 -10.22
CA SER A 222 -0.42 -8.42 -11.06
C SER A 222 0.55 -8.18 -12.21
N GLU A 223 0.76 -6.93 -12.62
CA GLU A 223 1.73 -6.54 -13.65
C GLU A 223 3.15 -6.42 -13.08
N SER A 224 3.36 -6.69 -11.78
CA SER A 224 4.63 -6.52 -11.07
C SER A 224 5.83 -7.20 -11.73
N ASP A 225 5.65 -8.34 -12.40
CA ASP A 225 6.73 -9.07 -13.08
C ASP A 225 7.25 -8.39 -14.34
N THR A 226 6.57 -7.34 -14.85
CA THR A 226 7.04 -6.54 -15.99
C THR A 226 8.11 -5.51 -15.59
N ALA A 227 8.23 -5.21 -14.29
CA ALA A 227 9.20 -4.24 -13.79
C ALA A 227 10.62 -4.83 -13.72
N THR A 228 11.64 -4.04 -14.09
CA THR A 228 13.06 -4.43 -14.09
C THR A 228 13.91 -3.46 -13.27
N ASP A 229 15.22 -3.72 -13.19
CA ASP A 229 16.18 -2.85 -12.48
C ASP A 229 16.59 -1.60 -13.22
N GLN A 230 16.08 -1.39 -14.43
CA GLN A 230 16.24 -0.13 -15.15
C GLN A 230 15.05 0.80 -14.94
N HIS A 231 13.97 0.34 -14.29
CA HIS A 231 12.70 1.05 -14.28
C HIS A 231 12.55 1.98 -13.07
N ILE A 232 11.90 3.12 -13.31
CA ILE A 232 11.14 3.88 -12.32
C ILE A 232 9.70 3.41 -12.43
N LEU A 233 9.22 2.74 -11.39
CA LEU A 233 7.87 2.17 -11.37
C LEU A 233 6.84 3.26 -11.08
N ILE A 234 5.80 3.36 -11.89
CA ILE A 234 4.72 4.33 -11.75
C ILE A 234 3.42 3.59 -11.48
N LEU A 235 2.90 3.77 -10.27
CA LEU A 235 1.61 3.21 -9.85
C LEU A 235 0.52 4.19 -10.28
N THR A 236 -0.16 3.89 -11.39
CA THR A 236 -1.11 4.80 -12.04
C THR A 236 -2.46 4.88 -11.33
N LYS A 237 -2.72 3.94 -10.43
CA LYS A 237 -3.89 3.91 -9.56
C LYS A 237 -3.44 3.78 -8.10
N PRO A 238 -4.19 4.35 -7.13
CA PRO A 238 -3.95 4.04 -5.73
C PRO A 238 -4.08 2.55 -5.50
N ILE A 239 -2.99 1.97 -5.00
CA ILE A 239 -3.02 0.61 -4.48
C ILE A 239 -3.50 0.72 -3.03
N GLN A 240 -4.43 -0.16 -2.66
CA GLN A 240 -4.78 -0.40 -1.25
C GLN A 240 -3.97 -1.60 -0.76
N PRO A 241 -2.73 -1.42 -0.29
CA PRO A 241 -1.94 -2.52 0.23
C PRO A 241 -2.56 -3.01 1.53
N THR A 242 -3.27 -4.13 1.45
CA THR A 242 -3.44 -5.03 2.60
C THR A 242 -2.08 -5.64 2.95
N SER A 243 -1.92 -6.16 4.18
CA SER A 243 -0.69 -6.84 4.62
C SER A 243 -0.30 -8.05 3.74
N GLN A 244 -1.22 -8.57 2.94
CA GLN A 244 -0.94 -9.63 1.97
C GLN A 244 -0.01 -9.15 0.85
N TYR A 245 -0.05 -7.87 0.49
CA TYR A 245 0.81 -7.29 -0.56
C TYR A 245 2.23 -6.95 -0.08
N SER A 246 2.54 -7.07 1.22
CA SER A 246 3.84 -6.65 1.75
C SER A 246 5.03 -7.38 1.11
N ALA A 247 4.90 -8.69 0.85
CA ALA A 247 5.95 -9.45 0.16
C ALA A 247 6.11 -8.98 -1.31
N LEU A 248 5.00 -8.67 -1.98
CA LEU A 248 5.00 -8.24 -3.37
C LEU A 248 5.63 -6.85 -3.52
N LEU A 249 5.22 -5.93 -2.66
CA LEU A 249 5.78 -4.59 -2.58
C LEU A 249 7.26 -4.62 -2.24
N LEU A 250 7.67 -5.49 -1.30
CA LEU A 250 9.09 -5.69 -1.02
C LEU A 250 9.83 -6.16 -2.27
N SER A 251 9.34 -7.21 -2.95
CA SER A 251 9.97 -7.71 -4.19
C SER A 251 10.14 -6.61 -5.24
N LEU A 252 9.09 -5.81 -5.46
CA LEU A 252 9.11 -4.67 -6.38
C LEU A 252 10.17 -3.64 -5.97
N ILE A 253 10.17 -3.22 -4.71
CA ILE A 253 11.13 -2.26 -4.16
C ILE A 253 12.56 -2.78 -4.33
N LEU A 254 12.83 -4.07 -4.12
CA LEU A 254 14.17 -4.64 -4.29
C LEU A 254 14.65 -4.63 -5.74
N ARG A 255 13.73 -4.50 -6.69
CA ARG A 255 14.01 -4.66 -8.11
C ARG A 255 14.18 -3.32 -8.82
N VAL A 256 13.36 -2.32 -8.51
CA VAL A 256 13.27 -1.05 -9.28
C VAL A 256 14.19 0.04 -8.74
N GLN A 257 14.45 1.06 -9.56
CA GLN A 257 15.29 2.21 -9.18
C GLN A 257 14.56 3.20 -8.27
N GLY A 258 13.24 3.37 -8.48
CA GLY A 258 12.42 4.35 -7.78
C GLY A 258 10.93 4.07 -7.99
N ILE A 259 10.08 4.68 -7.16
CA ILE A 259 8.62 4.51 -7.25
C ILE A 259 7.94 5.88 -7.26
N ILE A 260 7.02 6.05 -8.21
CA ILE A 260 6.10 7.19 -8.30
C ILE A 260 4.69 6.67 -8.02
N VAL A 261 3.99 7.31 -7.10
CA VAL A 261 2.60 6.97 -6.75
C VAL A 261 1.70 8.13 -7.16
N VAL A 262 0.54 7.81 -7.74
CA VAL A 262 -0.49 8.84 -7.98
C VAL A 262 -1.17 9.24 -6.67
N GLN A 263 -1.34 10.55 -6.45
CA GLN A 263 -2.05 11.05 -5.29
C GLN A 263 -3.53 10.69 -5.36
N ALA A 264 -4.03 9.98 -4.35
CA ALA A 264 -5.45 9.67 -4.26
C ALA A 264 -5.90 9.40 -2.81
N GLY A 265 -6.53 10.42 -2.19
CA GLY A 265 -7.20 10.30 -0.89
C GLY A 265 -6.33 9.63 0.18
N GLN A 266 -6.91 8.68 0.91
CA GLN A 266 -6.22 7.86 1.93
C GLN A 266 -5.29 6.83 1.24
N THR A 267 -4.22 7.29 0.59
CA THR A 267 -3.23 6.39 0.00
C THR A 267 -2.29 5.86 1.09
N TYR A 268 -2.05 4.55 1.14
CA TYR A 268 -1.08 3.92 2.05
C TYR A 268 0.39 4.14 1.64
N THR A 269 0.69 5.24 0.94
CA THR A 269 2.03 5.63 0.47
C THR A 269 3.05 5.60 1.60
N HIS A 270 2.62 5.81 2.85
CA HIS A 270 3.46 5.71 4.05
C HIS A 270 4.13 4.35 4.26
N HIS A 271 3.44 3.23 4.01
CA HIS A 271 4.05 1.89 4.18
C HIS A 271 5.05 1.57 3.08
N ILE A 272 4.72 1.90 1.83
CA ILE A 272 5.65 1.78 0.70
C ILE A 272 6.90 2.62 0.98
N ALA A 273 6.72 3.87 1.40
CA ALA A 273 7.82 4.77 1.71
C ALA A 273 8.68 4.28 2.89
N GLN A 274 8.08 3.68 3.92
CA GLN A 274 8.84 3.12 5.04
C GLN A 274 9.77 2.00 4.58
N ILE A 275 9.25 1.01 3.84
CA ILE A 275 10.05 -0.10 3.31
C ILE A 275 11.09 0.42 2.31
N ALA A 276 10.71 1.36 1.44
CA ALA A 276 11.61 1.92 0.44
C ALA A 276 12.78 2.71 1.07
N ARG A 277 12.57 3.42 2.19
CA ARG A 277 13.66 4.07 2.95
C ARG A 277 14.67 3.05 3.48
N GLU A 278 14.19 1.90 3.96
CA GLU A 278 15.03 0.79 4.41
C GLU A 278 15.73 0.06 3.26
N CYS A 279 15.23 0.23 2.03
CA CYS A 279 15.85 -0.32 0.83
C CYS A 279 16.70 0.69 0.05
N GLY A 280 16.68 1.97 0.44
CA GLY A 280 17.38 3.05 -0.27
C GLY A 280 16.73 3.46 -1.59
N VAL A 281 15.44 3.14 -1.77
CA VAL A 281 14.68 3.43 -3.00
C VAL A 281 13.89 4.73 -2.79
N PRO A 282 14.05 5.74 -3.67
CA PRO A 282 13.26 6.96 -3.59
C PRO A 282 11.81 6.71 -3.98
N VAL A 283 10.92 7.37 -3.25
CA VAL A 283 9.47 7.30 -3.44
C VAL A 283 8.94 8.70 -3.42
N LEU A 284 8.12 9.05 -4.40
CA LEU A 284 7.39 10.30 -4.41
C LEU A 284 5.96 10.10 -4.90
N GLU A 285 5.14 11.11 -4.63
CA GLU A 285 3.74 11.17 -5.01
C GLU A 285 3.51 12.36 -5.94
N ILE A 286 2.78 12.18 -7.05
CA ILE A 286 2.44 13.24 -8.01
C ILE A 286 0.93 13.41 -8.14
N ALA A 287 0.48 14.56 -8.64
CA ALA A 287 -0.93 14.78 -8.93
C ALA A 287 -1.41 13.84 -10.07
N PRO A 288 -2.68 13.42 -10.07
CA PRO A 288 -3.26 12.62 -11.16
C PRO A 288 -3.04 13.24 -12.54
N ASP A 289 -3.23 14.55 -12.67
CA ASP A 289 -3.10 15.28 -13.93
C ASP A 289 -1.65 15.29 -14.48
N ASP A 290 -0.64 15.12 -13.61
CA ASP A 290 0.76 15.07 -14.03
C ASP A 290 1.16 13.70 -14.62
N LEU A 291 0.36 12.65 -14.39
CA LEU A 291 0.68 11.29 -14.83
C LEU A 291 0.73 11.17 -16.37
N ASP A 292 -0.17 11.87 -17.05
CA ASP A 292 -0.26 11.90 -18.51
C ASP A 292 0.93 12.60 -19.16
N HIS A 293 1.67 13.40 -18.40
CA HIS A 293 2.88 14.07 -18.86
C HIS A 293 4.11 13.17 -18.87
N ILE A 294 4.05 11.98 -18.25
CA ILE A 294 5.15 11.01 -18.23
C ILE A 294 4.87 9.93 -19.29
N PRO A 295 5.56 9.90 -20.44
CA PRO A 295 5.41 8.81 -21.40
C PRO A 295 5.94 7.48 -20.84
N GLU A 296 5.36 6.37 -21.30
CA GLU A 296 5.94 5.04 -21.07
C GLU A 296 7.38 5.00 -21.59
N HIS A 297 8.27 4.33 -20.86
CA HIS A 297 9.69 4.20 -21.15
C HIS A 297 10.53 5.48 -21.17
N ALA A 298 9.95 6.66 -20.91
CA ALA A 298 10.70 7.91 -20.85
C ALA A 298 11.87 7.83 -19.85
N GLU A 299 13.02 8.41 -20.18
CA GLU A 299 14.12 8.48 -19.21
C GLU A 299 13.79 9.52 -18.15
N LEU A 300 13.79 9.10 -16.88
CA LEU A 300 13.44 9.93 -15.74
C LEU A 300 14.65 10.09 -14.82
N LEU A 301 14.77 11.29 -14.24
CA LEU A 301 15.54 11.55 -13.03
C LEU A 301 14.56 11.84 -11.90
N VAL A 302 14.54 10.98 -10.90
CA VAL A 302 13.67 11.08 -9.73
C VAL A 302 14.48 11.57 -8.54
N ASP A 303 14.02 12.63 -7.88
CA ASP A 303 14.56 13.11 -6.61
C ASP A 303 13.50 13.02 -5.52
N GLY A 304 13.59 11.97 -4.71
CA GLY A 304 12.67 11.72 -3.60
C GLY A 304 12.87 12.66 -2.41
N SER A 305 13.96 13.43 -2.36
CA SER A 305 14.21 14.44 -1.32
C SER A 305 13.55 15.78 -1.69
N ALA A 306 13.71 16.20 -2.94
CA ALA A 306 13.07 17.40 -3.48
C ALA A 306 11.60 17.17 -3.88
N GLY A 307 11.20 15.90 -4.05
CA GLY A 307 9.89 15.52 -4.54
C GLY A 307 9.69 15.89 -6.01
N THR A 308 10.72 15.72 -6.85
CA THR A 308 10.67 16.11 -8.26
C THR A 308 10.93 14.94 -9.20
N VAL A 309 10.31 14.98 -10.37
CA VAL A 309 10.56 14.08 -11.50
C VAL A 309 10.97 14.91 -12.68
N THR A 310 12.18 14.69 -13.20
CA THR A 310 12.64 15.32 -14.43
C THR A 310 12.54 14.33 -15.58
N ILE A 311 11.89 14.72 -16.67
CA ILE A 311 11.73 13.91 -17.88
C ILE A 311 12.84 14.31 -18.87
N HIS A 312 13.69 13.35 -19.21
CA HIS A 312 14.68 13.46 -20.26
C HIS A 312 14.08 12.88 -21.55
N ASN A 313 13.97 13.70 -22.59
CA ASN A 313 13.29 13.35 -23.84
C ASN A 313 13.81 12.03 -24.43
N HIS A 314 12.89 11.16 -24.86
CA HIS A 314 13.15 10.18 -25.91
C HIS A 314 13.11 10.90 -27.28
N ALA A 315 14.11 10.65 -28.11
CA ALA A 315 14.06 10.93 -29.54
C ALA A 315 13.16 9.92 -30.26
#